data_AF-A0A9N9FMW1-F1
#
_entry.id   AF-A0A9N9FMW1-F1
#
_cell.length_a   1.000
_cell.length_b   1.000
_cell.length_c   1.000
_cell.angle_alpha   90.00
_cell.angle_beta   90.00
_cell.angle_gamma   90.00
#
_symmetry.space_group_name_H-M   'P 1'
#
loop_
_entity.id
_entity.type
_entity.pdbx_description
1 polymer ?
#
loop_
_entity_poly.entity_id
_entity_poly.type
_entity_poly.pdbx_seq_one_letter_code
_entity_poly.pdbx_strand_id
1 'polypeptide(L)'
;MTQPSSASSLSVEDLTRLFSGNFVSEPQAVPMNRRYKASPLMQMSLEESQEARRRRALEEQQRRRRDFTDHARRLVLYQAIKLSDEEQDEEGDQDVVEAKTEPSPGEASSSMEGVVVERKSLRSRRARPHKKTKNNKLYGNQIMYAEWMLEIPADLQENWYVVLCPVGKRCLLTTAKGKTTCRHRHGFVMNVFESILPAGSLSYRGNKTTDYCILDCIFDQTTSTFYVLDLMCWKGHPIYDCDTEFRFYWLQAKLSELEYSTNTSKYSFKPLTVFTCLPEHVAMLMQNSRQFGYDPDGLLFYNRKTQYVLGDTPLCGWVGMEKAYEIFGPLLGISPNIPTELPNEEMNVE
;
A
#
# COMPACT_ATOMS: atom_id res chain seq x y z
N MET A 1 30.08 0.22 -69.95
CA MET A 1 30.67 0.60 -68.64
C MET A 1 29.59 1.24 -67.81
N THR A 2 28.99 0.48 -66.91
CA THR A 2 28.00 0.96 -65.93
C THR A 2 28.16 0.07 -64.70
N GLN A 3 28.64 0.64 -63.60
CA GLN A 3 28.79 -0.05 -62.32
C GLN A 3 27.44 -0.16 -61.59
N PRO A 4 27.19 -1.23 -60.82
CA PRO A 4 26.14 -1.21 -59.81
C PRO A 4 26.68 -0.78 -58.44
N SER A 5 25.87 0.04 -57.77
CA SER A 5 26.01 0.62 -56.43
C SER A 5 26.03 -0.42 -55.30
N SER A 6 26.96 -0.27 -54.35
CA SER A 6 27.05 -1.07 -53.13
C SER A 6 25.96 -0.71 -52.13
N ALA A 7 25.08 -1.66 -51.81
CA ALA A 7 24.17 -1.59 -50.67
C ALA A 7 24.92 -1.88 -49.36
N SER A 8 24.83 -0.97 -48.39
CA SER A 8 25.39 -1.09 -47.05
C SER A 8 24.65 -2.15 -46.23
N SER A 9 25.36 -3.15 -45.72
CA SER A 9 24.85 -4.15 -44.79
C SER A 9 24.58 -3.51 -43.42
N LEU A 10 23.34 -3.61 -42.93
CA LEU A 10 22.95 -3.19 -41.58
C LEU A 10 23.69 -4.01 -40.53
N SER A 11 24.22 -3.35 -39.50
CA SER A 11 24.91 -4.00 -38.40
C SER A 11 23.91 -4.68 -37.45
N VAL A 12 24.40 -5.63 -36.65
CA VAL A 12 23.60 -6.31 -35.60
C VAL A 12 23.05 -5.28 -34.58
N GLU A 13 23.75 -4.16 -34.39
CA GLU A 13 23.34 -3.06 -33.50
C GLU A 13 22.18 -2.24 -34.09
N ASP A 14 22.16 -2.05 -35.41
CA ASP A 14 21.04 -1.39 -36.12
C ASP A 14 19.78 -2.26 -36.10
N LEU A 15 19.93 -3.57 -36.26
CA LEU A 15 18.83 -4.52 -36.11
C LEU A 15 18.31 -4.54 -34.66
N THR A 16 19.19 -4.52 -33.67
CA THR A 16 18.81 -4.50 -32.24
C THR A 16 18.03 -3.23 -31.88
N ARG A 17 18.39 -2.08 -32.46
CA ARG A 17 17.64 -0.82 -32.28
C ARG A 17 16.27 -0.85 -32.99
N LEU A 18 16.19 -1.44 -34.18
CA LEU A 18 14.93 -1.62 -34.91
C LEU A 18 13.95 -2.57 -34.19
N PHE A 19 14.44 -3.65 -33.60
CA PHE A 19 13.61 -4.59 -32.82
C PHE A 19 13.18 -4.06 -31.46
N SER A 20 13.95 -3.13 -30.86
CA SER A 20 13.59 -2.49 -29.59
C SER A 20 12.43 -1.49 -29.72
N GLY A 21 12.11 -1.06 -30.95
CA GLY A 21 11.12 -0.01 -31.20
C GLY A 21 9.70 -0.49 -31.52
N ASN A 22 9.50 -1.70 -32.08
CA ASN A 22 8.19 -2.12 -32.56
C ASN A 22 8.01 -3.65 -32.52
N PHE A 23 7.59 -4.21 -31.39
CA PHE A 23 6.85 -5.47 -31.38
C PHE A 23 6.07 -5.66 -30.07
N VAL A 24 4.74 -5.70 -30.15
CA VAL A 24 3.85 -6.21 -29.10
C VAL A 24 3.19 -7.46 -29.63
N SER A 25 3.62 -8.61 -29.11
CA SER A 25 2.78 -9.80 -28.96
C SER A 25 3.50 -10.82 -28.06
N GLU A 26 2.88 -11.12 -26.91
CA GLU A 26 3.12 -12.32 -26.10
C GLU A 26 2.41 -13.54 -26.74
N PRO A 27 2.62 -14.81 -26.30
CA PRO A 27 3.41 -15.28 -25.14
C PRO A 27 4.33 -16.51 -25.39
N GLN A 28 5.34 -16.73 -24.53
CA GLN A 28 5.56 -17.96 -23.72
C GLN A 28 6.94 -17.92 -23.00
N ALA A 29 7.00 -18.62 -21.87
CA ALA A 29 7.91 -18.49 -20.72
C ALA A 29 9.42 -18.74 -20.95
N VAL A 30 10.28 -17.83 -20.44
CA VAL A 30 11.66 -18.09 -19.93
C VAL A 30 12.16 -16.92 -19.03
N PRO A 31 13.26 -17.06 -18.25
CA PRO A 31 13.35 -16.74 -16.82
C PRO A 31 13.49 -15.23 -16.49
N MET A 32 13.01 -14.87 -15.29
CA MET A 32 12.95 -13.50 -14.75
C MET A 32 14.34 -12.90 -14.46
N ASN A 33 15.01 -12.39 -15.49
CA ASN A 33 15.98 -11.32 -15.32
C ASN A 33 15.21 -9.99 -15.37
N ARG A 34 14.60 -9.59 -14.24
CA ARG A 34 13.87 -8.31 -14.12
C ARG A 34 14.85 -7.15 -14.20
N ARG A 35 15.23 -6.76 -15.41
CA ARG A 35 15.54 -5.34 -15.69
C ARG A 35 14.23 -4.58 -15.52
N TYR A 36 14.04 -4.01 -14.33
CA TYR A 36 12.90 -3.18 -13.99
C TYR A 36 12.76 -2.08 -15.04
N LYS A 37 11.68 -2.12 -15.83
CA LYS A 37 11.33 -1.03 -16.75
C LYS A 37 11.01 0.19 -15.89
N ALA A 38 11.81 1.24 -16.07
CA ALA A 38 11.69 2.52 -15.40
C ALA A 38 10.25 3.07 -15.54
N SER A 39 9.66 3.50 -14.42
CA SER A 39 8.37 4.22 -14.40
C SER A 39 8.47 5.47 -15.29
N PRO A 40 7.37 5.98 -15.90
CA PRO A 40 7.40 7.24 -16.65
C PRO A 40 7.99 8.44 -15.90
N LEU A 41 7.88 8.46 -14.56
CA LEU A 41 8.57 9.45 -13.70
C LEU A 41 10.10 9.30 -13.72
N MET A 42 10.59 8.07 -13.86
CA MET A 42 12.01 7.73 -13.92
C MET A 42 12.63 8.07 -15.31
N GLN A 43 11.79 8.25 -16.34
CA GLN A 43 12.22 8.77 -17.65
C GLN A 43 12.26 10.30 -17.69
N MET A 44 11.38 10.99 -16.94
CA MET A 44 11.51 12.44 -16.72
C MET A 44 12.67 12.80 -15.77
N SER A 45 13.14 11.85 -14.95
CA SER A 45 14.11 12.07 -13.87
C SER A 45 15.59 11.87 -14.24
N LEU A 46 15.94 11.71 -15.52
CA LEU A 46 17.34 11.57 -15.92
C LEU A 46 18.10 12.91 -15.96
N GLU A 47 17.39 14.05 -15.95
CA GLU A 47 17.99 15.39 -16.00
C GLU A 47 18.09 16.09 -14.62
N GLU A 48 17.27 15.72 -13.64
CA GLU A 48 17.24 16.39 -12.32
C GLU A 48 17.66 15.45 -11.19
N SER A 49 18.75 15.82 -10.48
CA SER A 49 19.27 15.09 -9.31
C SER A 49 18.22 14.88 -8.22
N GLN A 50 18.31 13.76 -7.50
CA GLN A 50 17.41 13.46 -6.38
C GLN A 50 17.46 14.55 -5.31
N GLU A 51 18.62 15.16 -5.09
CA GLU A 51 18.79 16.23 -4.10
C GLU A 51 18.01 17.50 -4.46
N ALA A 52 18.01 17.91 -5.73
CA ALA A 52 17.22 19.05 -6.19
C ALA A 52 15.71 18.80 -5.98
N ARG A 53 15.25 17.57 -6.25
CA ARG A 53 13.85 17.17 -6.04
C ARG A 53 13.47 17.12 -4.56
N ARG A 54 14.36 16.62 -3.69
CA ARG A 54 14.18 16.65 -2.22
C ARG A 54 14.00 18.09 -1.73
N ARG A 55 14.90 19.00 -2.10
CA ARG A 55 14.83 20.41 -1.70
C ARG A 55 13.50 21.05 -2.11
N ARG A 56 13.11 20.90 -3.38
CA ARG A 56 11.83 21.42 -3.89
C ARG A 56 10.63 20.84 -3.13
N ALA A 57 10.62 19.53 -2.87
CA ALA A 57 9.53 18.88 -2.16
C ALA A 57 9.38 19.40 -0.72
N LEU A 58 10.49 19.62 -0.02
CA LEU A 58 10.52 20.17 1.34
C LEU A 58 10.03 21.63 1.38
N GLU A 59 10.51 22.46 0.45
CA GLU A 59 10.04 23.85 0.30
C GLU A 59 8.53 23.90 0.01
N GLU A 60 8.03 22.99 -0.83
CA GLU A 60 6.60 22.91 -1.14
C GLU A 60 5.76 22.54 0.10
N GLN A 61 6.22 21.59 0.92
CA GLN A 61 5.55 21.23 2.17
C GLN A 61 5.50 22.39 3.15
N GLN A 62 6.60 23.15 3.30
CA GLN A 62 6.64 24.32 4.18
C GLN A 62 5.67 25.42 3.73
N ARG A 63 5.48 25.57 2.41
CA ARG A 63 4.61 26.61 1.85
C ARG A 63 3.13 26.22 1.84
N ARG A 64 2.81 24.92 1.78
CA ARG A 64 1.43 24.42 1.69
C ARG A 64 0.88 24.05 3.06
N ARG A 65 -0.20 24.71 3.47
CA ARG A 65 -1.05 24.23 4.57
C ARG A 65 -2.19 23.42 3.98
N ARG A 66 -2.14 22.09 4.13
CA ARG A 66 -3.22 21.19 3.69
C ARG A 66 -4.08 20.83 4.90
N ASP A 67 -5.39 20.94 4.77
CA ASP A 67 -6.31 20.43 5.80
C ASP A 67 -6.62 18.95 5.51
N PHE A 68 -5.96 18.07 6.25
CA PHE A 68 -6.18 16.62 6.17
C PHE A 68 -7.32 16.13 7.08
N THR A 69 -7.98 17.01 7.84
CA THR A 69 -9.06 16.63 8.76
C THR A 69 -10.24 16.04 8.00
N ASP A 70 -10.74 16.78 7.02
CA ASP A 70 -11.85 16.31 6.19
C ASP A 70 -11.43 15.11 5.32
N HIS A 71 -10.19 15.06 4.84
CA HIS A 71 -9.65 13.91 4.11
C HIS A 71 -9.68 12.63 4.96
N ALA A 72 -9.14 12.68 6.18
CA ALA A 72 -9.09 11.54 7.09
C ALA A 72 -10.51 11.05 7.47
N ARG A 73 -11.42 11.98 7.75
CA ARG A 73 -12.83 11.66 8.03
C ARG A 73 -13.52 11.01 6.83
N ARG A 74 -13.32 11.55 5.62
CA ARG A 74 -13.88 10.97 4.39
C ARG A 74 -13.32 9.59 4.09
N LEU A 75 -12.04 9.38 4.35
CA LEU A 75 -11.40 8.09 4.12
C LEU A 75 -12.00 6.99 5.02
N VAL A 76 -12.38 7.30 6.25
CA VAL A 76 -12.83 6.27 7.20
C VAL A 76 -14.34 6.26 7.43
N LEU A 77 -14.93 7.40 7.78
CA LEU A 77 -16.31 7.49 8.24
C LEU A 77 -17.33 7.45 7.09
N TYR A 78 -17.01 8.01 5.93
CA TYR A 78 -17.95 8.06 4.80
C TYR A 78 -18.28 6.67 4.25
N GLN A 79 -17.32 5.74 4.31
CA GLN A 79 -17.59 4.34 3.98
C GLN A 79 -18.30 3.61 5.10
N ALA A 80 -17.98 3.91 6.36
CA ALA A 80 -18.68 3.32 7.49
C ALA A 80 -20.17 3.72 7.52
N ILE A 81 -20.54 4.89 7.00
CA ILE A 81 -21.94 5.34 6.82
C ILE A 81 -22.58 4.63 5.63
N LYS A 82 -21.91 4.56 4.47
CA LYS A 82 -22.46 3.84 3.32
C LYS A 82 -22.67 2.34 3.56
N LEU A 83 -21.77 1.69 4.29
CA LEU A 83 -21.92 0.28 4.64
C LEU A 83 -23.08 0.06 5.62
N SER A 84 -23.35 1.00 6.53
CA SER A 84 -24.53 0.92 7.39
C SER A 84 -25.84 1.16 6.64
N ASP A 85 -25.83 2.00 5.59
CA ASP A 85 -27.02 2.25 4.76
C ASP A 85 -27.30 1.05 3.83
N GLU A 86 -26.25 0.41 3.28
CA GLU A 86 -26.38 -0.82 2.47
C GLU A 86 -26.81 -2.04 3.32
N GLU A 87 -26.40 -2.13 4.60
CA GLU A 87 -26.89 -3.15 5.54
C GLU A 87 -28.38 -2.93 5.94
N GLN A 88 -28.88 -1.67 5.93
CA GLN A 88 -30.30 -1.36 6.18
C GLN A 88 -31.21 -1.66 4.98
N ASP A 89 -30.69 -1.55 3.75
CA ASP A 89 -31.44 -1.88 2.53
C ASP A 89 -31.63 -3.40 2.35
N GLU A 90 -30.81 -4.25 2.99
CA GLU A 90 -30.97 -5.72 2.96
C GLU A 90 -31.94 -6.27 4.03
N GLU A 91 -32.24 -5.52 5.12
CA GLU A 91 -33.23 -5.93 6.13
C GLU A 91 -34.68 -5.56 5.76
N GLY A 92 -34.89 -4.86 4.64
CA GLY A 92 -36.20 -4.35 4.21
C GLY A 92 -37.07 -5.30 3.37
N ASP A 93 -36.59 -6.49 3.02
CA ASP A 93 -37.31 -7.45 2.17
C ASP A 93 -37.60 -8.75 2.96
N GLN A 94 -38.26 -8.62 4.11
CA GLN A 94 -38.98 -9.75 4.70
C GLN A 94 -40.33 -9.87 3.99
N ASP A 95 -40.36 -10.70 2.94
CA ASP A 95 -41.59 -11.19 2.32
C ASP A 95 -42.49 -11.81 3.40
N VAL A 96 -43.55 -11.08 3.76
CA VAL A 96 -44.68 -11.60 4.55
C VAL A 96 -45.43 -12.58 3.64
N VAL A 97 -45.12 -13.87 3.75
CA VAL A 97 -45.94 -14.94 3.18
C VAL A 97 -47.25 -15.05 3.95
N GLU A 98 -48.24 -14.27 3.51
CA GLU A 98 -49.62 -14.39 3.96
C GLU A 98 -50.24 -15.64 3.30
N ALA A 99 -50.33 -16.74 4.07
CA ALA A 99 -51.03 -17.94 3.63
C ALA A 99 -52.54 -17.67 3.55
N LYS A 100 -53.07 -17.57 2.32
CA LYS A 100 -54.52 -17.59 2.07
C LYS A 100 -54.89 -18.83 1.25
N THR A 101 -55.79 -19.58 1.86
CA THR A 101 -56.46 -20.83 1.49
C THR A 101 -57.08 -20.80 0.09
N GLU A 102 -56.95 -21.91 -0.64
CA GLU A 102 -57.64 -22.15 -1.92
C GLU A 102 -59.16 -22.23 -1.78
N PRO A 103 -59.90 -21.88 -2.85
CA PRO A 103 -61.13 -22.59 -3.19
C PRO A 103 -61.09 -23.20 -4.61
N SER A 104 -61.78 -24.33 -4.71
CA SER A 104 -61.93 -25.28 -5.83
C SER A 104 -62.50 -24.72 -7.16
N PRO A 105 -62.37 -25.45 -8.29
CA PRO A 105 -62.85 -25.02 -9.60
C PRO A 105 -64.27 -25.51 -9.92
N GLY A 106 -65.03 -24.73 -10.70
CA GLY A 106 -66.36 -25.12 -11.22
C GLY A 106 -67.04 -24.10 -12.13
N GLU A 107 -66.84 -24.29 -13.44
CA GLU A 107 -67.63 -23.98 -14.64
C GLU A 107 -68.89 -23.05 -14.61
N ALA A 108 -68.93 -22.10 -15.56
CA ALA A 108 -69.88 -22.04 -16.70
C ALA A 108 -70.45 -20.64 -17.07
N SER A 109 -70.30 -20.32 -18.36
CA SER A 109 -71.23 -19.61 -19.27
C SER A 109 -71.15 -18.08 -19.50
N SER A 110 -71.02 -17.78 -20.81
CA SER A 110 -71.73 -16.78 -21.64
C SER A 110 -71.23 -15.33 -21.84
N SER A 111 -71.12 -15.02 -23.14
CA SER A 111 -71.43 -13.78 -23.89
C SER A 111 -70.50 -12.54 -23.89
N MET A 112 -69.87 -12.37 -25.08
CA MET A 112 -70.00 -11.24 -26.03
C MET A 112 -69.27 -9.89 -25.79
N GLU A 113 -68.50 -9.52 -26.84
CA GLU A 113 -68.15 -8.19 -27.36
C GLU A 113 -67.19 -7.23 -26.60
N GLY A 114 -65.95 -7.20 -27.09
CA GLY A 114 -65.40 -6.05 -27.85
C GLY A 114 -65.04 -4.76 -27.11
N VAL A 115 -63.78 -4.63 -26.64
CA VAL A 115 -63.12 -3.32 -26.49
C VAL A 115 -61.62 -3.42 -26.81
N VAL A 116 -61.15 -2.49 -27.63
CA VAL A 116 -59.79 -2.29 -28.13
C VAL A 116 -58.77 -2.12 -26.99
N VAL A 117 -57.74 -2.96 -26.92
CA VAL A 117 -56.60 -2.76 -26.01
C VAL A 117 -55.39 -2.24 -26.79
N GLU A 118 -55.09 -0.98 -26.52
CA GLU A 118 -53.91 -0.23 -26.94
C GLU A 118 -52.61 -0.95 -26.53
N ARG A 119 -51.71 -1.19 -27.49
CA ARG A 119 -50.37 -1.76 -27.25
C ARG A 119 -49.50 -0.79 -26.45
N LYS A 120 -49.53 -0.88 -25.11
CA LYS A 120 -48.51 -0.24 -24.26
C LYS A 120 -47.29 -1.14 -24.15
N SER A 121 -46.36 -0.90 -25.07
CA SER A 121 -44.90 -1.00 -24.96
C SER A 121 -44.38 -1.69 -23.68
N LEU A 122 -43.75 -2.84 -23.87
CA LEU A 122 -42.80 -3.44 -22.93
C LEU A 122 -41.71 -2.40 -22.62
N ARG A 123 -41.85 -1.65 -21.53
CA ARG A 123 -40.73 -0.89 -20.96
C ARG A 123 -39.78 -1.90 -20.32
N SER A 124 -38.80 -2.31 -21.13
CA SER A 124 -37.54 -2.89 -20.69
C SER A 124 -37.08 -2.21 -19.40
N ARG A 125 -37.11 -2.95 -18.29
CA ARG A 125 -36.45 -2.55 -17.05
C ARG A 125 -34.97 -2.44 -17.38
N ARG A 126 -34.51 -1.22 -17.71
CA ARG A 126 -33.08 -0.91 -17.83
C ARG A 126 -32.41 -1.33 -16.52
N ALA A 127 -31.64 -2.41 -16.58
CA ALA A 127 -30.73 -2.79 -15.51
C ALA A 127 -29.86 -1.58 -15.19
N ARG A 128 -29.96 -1.08 -13.96
CA ARG A 128 -29.12 0.03 -13.49
C ARG A 128 -27.66 -0.47 -13.56
N PRO A 129 -26.73 0.27 -14.20
CA PRO A 129 -25.35 -0.17 -14.28
C PRO A 129 -24.76 -0.23 -12.88
N HIS A 130 -24.24 -1.41 -12.52
CA HIS A 130 -23.52 -1.66 -11.27
C HIS A 130 -22.41 -0.62 -11.07
N LYS A 131 -22.58 0.27 -10.08
CA LYS A 131 -21.69 1.41 -9.79
C LYS A 131 -20.46 1.00 -8.96
N LYS A 132 -19.93 -0.21 -9.17
CA LYS A 132 -18.83 -0.81 -8.38
C LYS A 132 -17.44 -0.16 -8.62
N THR A 133 -17.31 0.76 -9.58
CA THR A 133 -16.00 1.25 -10.05
C THR A 133 -15.54 2.59 -9.47
N LYS A 134 -16.39 3.37 -8.80
CA LYS A 134 -15.97 4.70 -8.25
C LYS A 134 -15.27 4.62 -6.88
N ASN A 135 -15.62 3.65 -6.04
CA ASN A 135 -15.16 3.62 -4.64
C ASN A 135 -13.67 3.24 -4.49
N ASN A 136 -13.12 2.38 -5.36
CA ASN A 136 -11.70 2.01 -5.26
C ASN A 136 -10.74 3.19 -5.51
N LYS A 137 -11.17 4.21 -6.24
CA LYS A 137 -10.33 5.39 -6.49
C LYS A 137 -10.04 6.20 -5.23
N LEU A 138 -10.95 6.20 -4.24
CA LEU A 138 -10.76 6.94 -2.99
C LEU A 138 -9.66 6.33 -2.12
N TYR A 139 -9.56 5.00 -2.12
CA TYR A 139 -8.61 4.25 -1.29
C TYR A 139 -7.28 3.98 -1.98
N GLY A 140 -7.18 4.29 -3.28
CA GLY A 140 -5.92 4.22 -4.01
C GLY A 140 -4.96 5.30 -3.57
N ASN A 141 -3.67 4.96 -3.57
CA ASN A 141 -2.55 5.90 -3.35
C ASN A 141 -2.66 6.71 -2.05
N GLN A 142 -3.12 6.08 -0.97
CA GLN A 142 -3.20 6.69 0.37
C GLN A 142 -1.93 6.52 1.21
N ILE A 143 -0.97 5.75 0.72
CA ILE A 143 0.30 5.46 1.39
C ILE A 143 1.40 6.31 0.79
N MET A 144 2.31 6.77 1.63
CA MET A 144 3.55 7.43 1.24
C MET A 144 4.57 6.38 0.78
N TYR A 145 5.04 6.49 -0.46
CA TYR A 145 6.00 5.56 -1.05
C TYR A 145 7.35 6.25 -1.28
N ALA A 146 8.41 5.53 -0.95
CA ALA A 146 9.76 5.96 -1.26
C ALA A 146 10.12 5.74 -2.72
N GLU A 147 10.99 6.61 -3.21
CA GLU A 147 11.77 6.33 -4.41
C GLU A 147 12.97 5.45 -4.08
N TRP A 148 13.55 4.79 -5.07
CA TRP A 148 14.84 4.14 -4.91
C TRP A 148 15.90 5.17 -4.52
N MET A 149 16.69 4.90 -3.48
CA MET A 149 17.80 5.77 -3.12
C MET A 149 18.98 5.50 -4.05
N LEU A 150 19.22 6.44 -4.98
CA LEU A 150 20.33 6.39 -5.93
C LEU A 150 21.45 7.34 -5.50
N GLU A 151 21.07 8.51 -4.97
CA GLU A 151 21.98 9.52 -4.45
C GLU A 151 21.80 9.63 -2.93
N ILE A 152 22.87 9.40 -2.18
CA ILE A 152 22.84 9.49 -0.73
C ILE A 152 22.85 10.97 -0.33
N PRO A 153 21.86 11.45 0.45
CA PRO A 153 21.84 12.82 0.94
C PRO A 153 23.14 13.18 1.68
N ALA A 154 23.69 14.36 1.44
CA ALA A 154 24.88 14.83 2.15
C ALA A 154 24.66 14.99 3.67
N ASP A 155 23.42 15.26 4.07
CA ASP A 155 22.97 15.45 5.46
C ASP A 155 22.25 14.22 6.05
N LEU A 156 22.59 13.02 5.54
CA LEU A 156 21.95 11.76 5.92
C LEU A 156 21.97 11.56 7.44
N GLN A 157 23.10 11.80 8.10
CA GLN A 157 23.30 11.50 9.52
C GLN A 157 22.46 12.41 10.44
N GLU A 158 22.27 13.66 10.03
CA GLU A 158 21.64 14.71 10.83
C GLU A 158 20.13 14.79 10.62
N ASN A 159 19.69 14.62 9.38
CA ASN A 159 18.32 14.93 8.96
C ASN A 159 17.54 13.72 8.44
N TRP A 160 18.05 12.50 8.59
CA TRP A 160 17.34 11.29 8.16
C TRP A 160 17.26 10.23 9.25
N TYR A 161 16.17 9.48 9.18
CA TYR A 161 15.97 8.24 9.92
C TYR A 161 16.04 7.06 8.97
N VAL A 162 16.41 5.90 9.50
CA VAL A 162 16.39 4.62 8.80
C VAL A 162 15.54 3.62 9.57
N VAL A 163 14.75 2.85 8.83
CA VAL A 163 13.90 1.78 9.35
C VAL A 163 14.16 0.51 8.56
N LEU A 164 14.49 -0.58 9.27
CA LEU A 164 14.60 -1.90 8.66
C LEU A 164 13.21 -2.49 8.47
N CYS A 165 12.82 -2.72 7.21
CA CYS A 165 11.50 -3.23 6.87
C CYS A 165 11.50 -4.77 6.74
N PRO A 166 10.51 -5.46 7.31
CA PRO A 166 10.32 -6.90 7.12
C PRO A 166 9.81 -7.22 5.71
N VAL A 167 10.05 -8.45 5.27
CA VAL A 167 9.36 -9.04 4.13
C VAL A 167 7.88 -9.13 4.46
N GLY A 168 7.04 -8.51 3.64
CA GLY A 168 5.61 -8.54 3.85
C GLY A 168 4.81 -7.72 2.84
N LYS A 169 3.50 -7.64 3.06
CA LYS A 169 2.59 -6.91 2.19
C LYS A 169 2.32 -5.52 2.76
N ARG A 170 2.81 -4.49 2.08
CA ARG A 170 2.48 -3.09 2.43
C ARG A 170 0.98 -2.83 2.33
N CYS A 171 0.42 -2.19 3.35
CA CYS A 171 -1.02 -2.01 3.46
C CYS A 171 -1.45 -0.77 4.24
N LEU A 172 -2.58 -0.21 3.84
CA LEU A 172 -3.28 0.84 4.56
C LEU A 172 -4.23 0.17 5.54
N LEU A 173 -4.09 0.48 6.83
CA LEU A 173 -4.99 -0.01 7.86
C LEU A 173 -5.88 1.13 8.36
N THR A 174 -7.17 0.87 8.45
CA THR A 174 -8.16 1.83 8.95
C THR A 174 -9.05 1.17 9.99
N THR A 175 -9.38 1.89 11.06
CA THR A 175 -10.26 1.38 12.13
C THR A 175 -11.42 2.33 12.34
N ALA A 176 -12.65 1.81 12.40
CA ALA A 176 -13.83 2.59 12.78
C ALA A 176 -15.01 1.68 13.05
N LYS A 177 -15.96 2.18 13.85
CA LYS A 177 -17.23 1.50 14.15
C LYS A 177 -17.07 0.02 14.56
N GLY A 178 -15.98 -0.30 15.25
CA GLY A 178 -15.71 -1.63 15.76
C GLY A 178 -15.13 -2.63 14.75
N LYS A 179 -14.67 -2.17 13.58
CA LYS A 179 -14.03 -3.00 12.57
C LYS A 179 -12.67 -2.40 12.18
N THR A 180 -11.74 -3.27 11.82
CA THR A 180 -10.42 -2.93 11.25
C THR A 180 -10.38 -3.40 9.81
N THR A 181 -10.09 -2.50 8.87
CA THR A 181 -10.04 -2.80 7.45
C THR A 181 -8.62 -2.59 6.91
N CYS A 182 -8.08 -3.63 6.27
CA CYS A 182 -6.77 -3.65 5.66
C CYS A 182 -6.90 -3.56 4.13
N ARG A 183 -6.18 -2.64 3.50
CA ARG A 183 -6.26 -2.36 2.05
C ARG A 183 -4.90 -2.36 1.37
N HIS A 184 -4.86 -2.80 0.12
CA HIS A 184 -3.69 -2.68 -0.76
C HIS A 184 -3.49 -1.24 -1.27
N ARG A 185 -2.34 -0.97 -1.91
CA ARG A 185 -2.00 0.30 -2.60
C ARG A 185 -3.12 0.86 -3.48
N HIS A 186 -3.80 -0.01 -4.22
CA HIS A 186 -4.85 0.37 -5.17
C HIS A 186 -6.24 0.48 -4.51
N GLY A 187 -6.32 0.38 -3.18
CA GLY A 187 -7.55 0.56 -2.41
C GLY A 187 -8.40 -0.69 -2.19
N PHE A 188 -8.05 -1.80 -2.85
CA PHE A 188 -8.73 -3.09 -2.66
C PHE A 188 -8.61 -3.58 -1.22
N VAL A 189 -9.72 -4.05 -0.65
CA VAL A 189 -9.74 -4.68 0.68
C VAL A 189 -9.02 -6.02 0.60
N MET A 190 -8.03 -6.21 1.47
CA MET A 190 -7.41 -7.50 1.71
C MET A 190 -8.14 -8.29 2.79
N ASN A 191 -8.49 -7.61 3.88
CA ASN A 191 -9.07 -8.25 5.03
C ASN A 191 -9.87 -7.26 5.89
N VAL A 192 -10.86 -7.78 6.62
CA VAL A 192 -11.62 -7.06 7.63
C VAL A 192 -11.68 -7.92 8.88
N PHE A 193 -11.34 -7.36 10.04
CA PHE A 193 -11.23 -8.10 11.30
C PHE A 193 -11.39 -7.17 12.50
N GLU A 194 -11.52 -7.74 13.70
CA GLU A 194 -11.47 -6.97 14.94
C GLU A 194 -10.03 -6.85 15.47
N SER A 195 -9.66 -5.67 15.97
CA SER A 195 -8.33 -5.42 16.53
C SER A 195 -8.38 -4.65 17.84
N ILE A 196 -7.22 -4.62 18.53
CA ILE A 196 -6.99 -3.85 19.75
C ILE A 196 -6.91 -2.34 19.51
N LEU A 197 -6.81 -1.92 18.26
CA LEU A 197 -6.67 -0.51 17.91
C LEU A 197 -7.97 0.25 18.24
N PRO A 198 -7.88 1.57 18.51
CA PRO A 198 -9.06 2.37 18.80
C PRO A 198 -10.15 2.25 17.74
N ALA A 199 -11.39 2.05 18.19
CA ALA A 199 -12.57 1.78 17.36
C ALA A 199 -12.43 0.59 16.40
N GLY A 200 -11.45 -0.29 16.59
CA GLY A 200 -11.17 -1.46 15.75
C GLY A 200 -11.90 -2.75 16.16
N SER A 201 -12.62 -2.75 17.29
CA SER A 201 -13.43 -3.88 17.80
C SER A 201 -14.76 -3.39 18.36
N LEU A 202 -15.80 -4.24 18.32
CA LEU A 202 -17.09 -3.97 18.96
C LEU A 202 -16.96 -3.76 20.48
N SER A 203 -15.93 -4.34 21.10
CA SER A 203 -15.62 -4.19 22.53
C SER A 203 -15.00 -2.83 22.89
N TYR A 204 -14.64 -2.00 21.90
CA TYR A 204 -14.03 -0.69 22.14
C TYR A 204 -14.92 0.22 22.99
N ARG A 205 -14.38 0.74 24.09
CA ARG A 205 -15.11 1.56 25.08
C ARG A 205 -14.98 3.08 24.90
N GLY A 206 -14.22 3.53 23.90
CA GLY A 206 -14.11 4.96 23.58
C GLY A 206 -15.25 5.47 22.69
N ASN A 207 -15.06 6.63 22.05
CA ASN A 207 -16.09 7.24 21.24
C ASN A 207 -16.16 6.61 19.85
N LYS A 208 -17.04 5.62 19.65
CA LYS A 208 -17.20 4.91 18.38
C LYS A 208 -17.64 5.77 17.18
N THR A 209 -18.13 6.99 17.42
CA THR A 209 -18.64 7.88 16.36
C THR A 209 -17.55 8.76 15.74
N THR A 210 -16.56 9.16 16.53
CA THR A 210 -15.48 10.06 16.12
C THR A 210 -14.12 9.42 16.13
N ASP A 211 -13.92 8.37 16.93
CA ASP A 211 -12.63 7.72 17.03
C ASP A 211 -12.43 6.80 15.83
N TYR A 212 -11.30 7.02 15.15
CA TYR A 212 -10.79 6.15 14.12
C TYR A 212 -9.27 6.29 14.05
N CYS A 213 -8.60 5.25 13.55
CA CYS A 213 -7.18 5.29 13.27
C CYS A 213 -6.92 5.03 11.79
N ILE A 214 -5.81 5.58 11.31
CA ILE A 214 -5.28 5.35 9.97
C ILE A 214 -3.78 5.10 10.13
N LEU A 215 -3.35 3.89 9.78
CA LEU A 215 -1.98 3.41 9.91
C LEU A 215 -1.43 2.96 8.57
N ASP A 216 -0.12 3.04 8.45
CA ASP A 216 0.65 2.52 7.34
C ASP A 216 1.49 1.34 7.82
N CYS A 217 1.19 0.14 7.34
CA CYS A 217 1.72 -1.09 7.90
C CYS A 217 2.34 -2.01 6.84
N ILE A 218 3.22 -2.90 7.28
CA ILE A 218 3.67 -4.08 6.53
C ILE A 218 3.09 -5.30 7.24
N PHE A 219 2.26 -6.04 6.53
CA PHE A 219 1.67 -7.27 7.05
C PHE A 219 2.57 -8.47 6.76
N ASP A 220 3.09 -9.09 7.82
CA ASP A 220 3.73 -10.39 7.76
C ASP A 220 2.68 -11.49 8.02
N GLN A 221 2.43 -12.29 7.00
CA GLN A 221 1.45 -13.36 7.04
C GLN A 221 1.91 -14.55 7.88
N THR A 222 3.22 -14.80 7.98
CA THR A 222 3.78 -15.95 8.71
C THR A 222 3.55 -15.80 10.21
N THR A 223 3.83 -14.61 10.74
CA THR A 223 3.63 -14.30 12.18
C THR A 223 2.27 -13.69 12.48
N SER A 224 1.44 -13.40 11.46
CA SER A 224 0.19 -12.65 11.60
C SER A 224 0.39 -11.31 12.32
N THR A 225 1.48 -10.61 11.99
CA THR A 225 1.88 -9.34 12.60
C THR A 225 1.74 -8.20 11.61
N PHE A 226 1.09 -7.12 12.04
CA PHE A 226 1.17 -5.83 11.38
C PHE A 226 2.32 -5.04 11.97
N TYR A 227 3.41 -4.96 11.22
CA TYR A 227 4.51 -4.05 11.52
C TYR A 227 4.10 -2.65 11.10
N VAL A 228 3.82 -1.79 12.07
CA VAL A 228 3.34 -0.43 11.82
C VAL A 228 4.54 0.44 11.50
N LEU A 229 4.59 0.95 10.27
CA LEU A 229 5.67 1.83 9.83
C LEU A 229 5.35 3.30 10.09
N ASP A 230 4.09 3.70 9.98
CA ASP A 230 3.69 5.09 10.14
C ASP A 230 2.27 5.26 10.70
N LEU A 231 2.02 6.44 11.24
CA LEU A 231 0.76 6.82 11.88
C LEU A 231 0.25 8.12 11.25
N MET A 232 -0.92 8.05 10.62
CA MET A 232 -1.53 9.21 9.96
C MET A 232 -2.70 9.79 10.74
N CYS A 233 -3.39 8.96 11.53
CA CYS A 233 -4.46 9.41 12.40
C CYS A 233 -4.61 8.48 13.61
N TRP A 234 -4.78 9.06 14.80
CA TRP A 234 -5.06 8.32 16.03
C TRP A 234 -6.28 8.88 16.76
N LYS A 235 -7.28 8.05 17.04
CA LYS A 235 -8.53 8.45 17.71
C LYS A 235 -9.16 9.73 17.12
N GLY A 236 -9.20 9.82 15.79
CA GLY A 236 -9.76 10.96 15.09
C GLY A 236 -8.88 12.22 15.03
N HIS A 237 -7.64 12.16 15.54
CA HIS A 237 -6.64 13.21 15.40
C HIS A 237 -5.71 12.92 14.22
N PRO A 238 -5.94 13.54 13.04
CA PRO A 238 -5.03 13.43 11.91
C PRO A 238 -3.71 14.14 12.21
N ILE A 239 -2.60 13.56 11.78
CA ILE A 239 -1.24 14.10 11.98
C ILE A 239 -0.42 14.08 10.67
N TYR A 240 -1.10 14.18 9.53
CA TYR A 240 -0.48 14.17 8.21
C TYR A 240 0.49 15.34 7.99
N ASP A 241 0.17 16.49 8.57
CA ASP A 241 0.92 17.75 8.50
C ASP A 241 2.08 17.81 9.51
N CYS A 242 2.18 16.84 10.41
CA CYS A 242 3.32 16.68 11.30
C CYS A 242 4.51 16.06 10.56
N ASP A 243 5.71 16.43 11.00
CA ASP A 243 6.94 15.87 10.50
C ASP A 243 7.11 14.39 10.90
N THR A 244 8.04 13.71 10.23
CA THR A 244 8.35 12.30 10.48
C THR A 244 8.74 12.06 11.92
N GLU A 245 9.57 12.93 12.49
CA GLU A 245 10.03 12.79 13.88
C GLU A 245 8.86 12.70 14.86
N PHE A 246 7.91 13.65 14.77
CA PHE A 246 6.73 13.61 15.62
C PHE A 246 5.89 12.36 15.36
N ARG A 247 5.64 12.00 14.10
CA ARG A 247 4.83 10.82 13.76
C ARG A 247 5.42 9.53 14.32
N PHE A 248 6.74 9.36 14.23
CA PHE A 248 7.44 8.20 14.78
C PHE A 248 7.43 8.17 16.30
N TYR A 249 7.72 9.29 16.96
CA TYR A 249 7.60 9.41 18.42
C TYR A 249 6.17 9.05 18.89
N TRP A 250 5.16 9.63 18.24
CA TRP A 250 3.77 9.46 18.61
C TRP A 250 3.30 8.02 18.37
N LEU A 251 3.70 7.41 17.25
CA LEU A 251 3.42 6.01 16.95
C LEU A 251 3.91 5.09 18.08
N GLN A 252 5.17 5.25 18.49
CA GLN A 252 5.77 4.44 19.57
C GLN A 252 5.04 4.65 20.90
N ALA A 253 4.79 5.92 21.26
CA ALA A 253 4.04 6.25 22.47
C ALA A 253 2.62 5.67 22.47
N LYS A 254 1.92 5.68 21.33
CA LYS A 254 0.53 5.20 21.24
C LYS A 254 0.37 3.71 21.13
N LEU A 255 1.31 3.00 20.52
CA LEU A 255 1.26 1.53 20.50
C LEU A 255 1.69 0.91 21.83
N SER A 256 2.62 1.51 22.57
CA SER A 256 3.00 1.01 23.90
C SER A 256 1.85 1.10 24.92
N GLU A 257 0.95 2.09 24.78
CA GLU A 257 -0.30 2.18 25.55
C GLU A 257 -1.22 0.95 25.34
N LEU A 258 -1.09 0.23 24.21
CA LEU A 258 -1.93 -0.94 23.89
C LEU A 258 -1.37 -2.28 24.37
N GLU A 259 -0.07 -2.38 24.65
CA GLU A 259 0.60 -3.63 25.04
C GLU A 259 0.09 -4.19 26.38
N TYR A 260 -0.49 -3.33 27.22
CA TYR A 260 -1.10 -3.72 28.50
C TYR A 260 -2.54 -4.24 28.37
N SER A 261 -3.10 -4.27 27.15
CA SER A 261 -4.45 -4.78 26.91
C SER A 261 -4.42 -6.31 26.81
N THR A 262 -5.13 -6.99 27.72
CA THR A 262 -5.23 -8.46 27.81
C THR A 262 -6.10 -9.08 26.69
N ASN A 263 -5.99 -8.58 25.47
CA ASN A 263 -6.93 -8.90 24.40
C ASN A 263 -6.41 -10.06 23.54
N THR A 264 -7.26 -11.06 23.32
CA THR A 264 -7.02 -12.29 22.55
C THR A 264 -7.03 -12.06 21.03
N SER A 265 -6.55 -10.90 20.57
CA SER A 265 -6.62 -10.54 19.15
C SER A 265 -5.78 -11.48 18.30
N LYS A 266 -6.35 -11.93 17.17
CA LYS A 266 -5.66 -12.79 16.19
C LYS A 266 -4.38 -12.14 15.64
N TYR A 267 -4.34 -10.81 15.55
CA TYR A 267 -3.24 -10.08 14.92
C TYR A 267 -2.48 -9.24 15.94
N SER A 268 -1.16 -9.28 15.84
CA SER A 268 -0.27 -8.43 16.63
C SER A 268 0.02 -7.13 15.88
N PHE A 269 0.19 -6.04 16.63
CA PHE A 269 0.61 -4.74 16.10
C PHE A 269 1.91 -4.35 16.76
N LYS A 270 2.98 -4.20 15.99
CA LYS A 270 4.30 -3.84 16.49
C LYS A 270 4.82 -2.63 15.73
N PRO A 271 5.20 -1.53 16.39
CA PRO A 271 5.86 -0.44 15.70
C PRO A 271 7.23 -0.91 15.19
N LEU A 272 7.62 -0.48 13.99
CA LEU A 272 8.99 -0.69 13.53
C LEU A 272 9.95 0.23 14.28
N THR A 273 11.11 -0.31 14.64
CA THR A 273 12.15 0.45 15.33
C THR A 273 12.80 1.43 14.37
N VAL A 274 12.93 2.68 14.81
CA VAL A 274 13.51 3.78 14.05
C VAL A 274 14.91 4.05 14.58
N PHE A 275 15.88 4.20 13.68
CA PHE A 275 17.26 4.55 14.01
C PHE A 275 17.67 5.85 13.32
N THR A 276 18.58 6.60 13.94
CA THR A 276 19.30 7.66 13.22
C THR A 276 20.22 7.04 12.18
N CYS A 277 20.53 7.76 11.12
CA CYS A 277 21.41 7.28 10.06
C CYS A 277 22.91 7.46 10.36
N LEU A 278 23.31 7.30 11.62
CA LEU A 278 24.73 7.24 11.97
C LEU A 278 25.36 6.00 11.32
N PRO A 279 26.63 6.05 10.88
CA PRO A 279 27.31 4.94 10.23
C PRO A 279 27.18 3.61 10.97
N GLU A 280 27.34 3.64 12.29
CA GLU A 280 27.22 2.48 13.19
C GLU A 280 25.82 1.85 13.19
N HIS A 281 24.77 2.67 13.12
CA HIS A 281 23.39 2.16 13.09
C HIS A 281 23.08 1.53 11.74
N VAL A 282 23.48 2.18 10.64
CA VAL A 282 23.29 1.62 9.29
C VAL A 282 24.07 0.31 9.15
N ALA A 283 25.32 0.27 9.61
CA ALA A 283 26.13 -0.95 9.64
C ALA A 283 25.47 -2.07 10.47
N MET A 284 24.97 -1.76 11.67
CA MET A 284 24.27 -2.71 12.53
C MET A 284 23.03 -3.28 11.82
N LEU A 285 22.22 -2.43 11.18
CA LEU A 285 21.03 -2.89 10.45
C LEU A 285 21.39 -3.79 9.26
N MET A 286 22.56 -3.59 8.64
CA MET A 286 23.03 -4.41 7.52
C MET A 286 23.64 -5.73 7.97
N GLN A 287 24.44 -5.74 9.03
CA GLN A 287 25.17 -6.91 9.51
C GLN A 287 24.31 -7.80 10.42
N ASN A 288 23.52 -7.18 11.30
CA ASN A 288 22.72 -7.86 12.32
C ASN A 288 21.21 -7.79 12.02
N SER A 289 20.85 -7.71 10.73
CA SER A 289 19.46 -7.54 10.26
C SER A 289 18.46 -8.56 10.82
N ARG A 290 18.89 -9.78 11.14
CA ARG A 290 18.01 -10.85 11.66
C ARG A 290 17.70 -10.74 13.15
N GLN A 291 18.38 -9.88 13.90
CA GLN A 291 18.17 -9.73 15.36
C GLN A 291 16.78 -9.15 15.71
N PHE A 292 16.07 -8.58 14.72
CA PHE A 292 14.79 -7.90 14.91
C PHE A 292 13.57 -8.84 14.91
N GLY A 293 13.79 -10.16 14.75
CA GLY A 293 12.73 -11.16 14.87
C GLY A 293 11.80 -11.25 13.65
N TYR A 294 12.28 -10.81 12.49
CA TYR A 294 11.61 -10.96 11.18
C TYR A 294 12.65 -11.06 10.06
N ASP A 295 12.21 -11.56 8.91
CA ASP A 295 13.04 -11.60 7.70
C ASP A 295 13.18 -10.19 7.10
N PRO A 296 14.40 -9.67 6.93
CA PRO A 296 14.62 -8.31 6.43
C PRO A 296 14.45 -8.21 4.91
N ASP A 297 13.69 -7.22 4.45
CA ASP A 297 13.47 -6.91 3.01
C ASP A 297 14.37 -5.77 2.53
N GLY A 298 14.43 -4.68 3.30
CA GLY A 298 15.25 -3.53 2.95
C GLY A 298 15.23 -2.41 3.98
N LEU A 299 16.04 -1.40 3.71
CA LEU A 299 16.18 -0.18 4.49
C LEU A 299 15.33 0.92 3.86
N LEU A 300 14.50 1.55 4.68
CA LEU A 300 13.68 2.67 4.29
C LEU A 300 14.11 3.90 5.06
N PHE A 301 14.54 4.90 4.32
CA PHE A 301 15.05 6.17 4.82
C PHE A 301 13.98 7.23 4.74
N TYR A 302 13.86 8.04 5.80
CA TYR A 302 12.91 9.13 5.88
C TYR A 302 13.63 10.42 6.21
N ASN A 303 13.33 11.49 5.47
CA ASN A 303 13.72 12.81 5.91
C ASN A 303 12.97 13.16 7.21
N ARG A 304 13.70 13.64 8.22
CA ARG A 304 13.19 13.97 9.55
C ARG A 304 12.02 14.95 9.51
N LYS A 305 12.06 15.91 8.58
CA LYS A 305 11.10 17.01 8.48
C LYS A 305 9.96 16.76 7.49
N THR A 306 9.91 15.59 6.81
CA THR A 306 8.83 15.36 5.82
C THR A 306 7.48 15.18 6.51
N GLN A 307 6.48 15.88 6.00
CA GLN A 307 5.08 15.58 6.26
C GLN A 307 4.69 14.24 5.60
N TYR A 308 3.57 13.65 6.03
CA TYR A 308 3.05 12.44 5.39
C TYR A 308 2.37 12.81 4.06
N VAL A 309 3.04 12.50 2.95
CA VAL A 309 2.53 12.78 1.60
C VAL A 309 1.95 11.53 0.97
N LEU A 310 0.76 11.65 0.41
CA LEU A 310 0.12 10.53 -0.31
C LEU A 310 0.82 10.30 -1.66
N GLY A 311 1.22 9.05 -1.94
CA GLY A 311 1.90 8.68 -3.17
C GLY A 311 3.43 8.69 -3.05
N ASP A 312 4.10 8.71 -4.20
CA ASP A 312 5.56 8.62 -4.27
C ASP A 312 6.22 9.97 -3.88
N THR A 313 7.33 9.93 -3.14
CA THR A 313 8.05 11.12 -2.69
C THR A 313 9.58 10.92 -2.70
N PRO A 314 10.38 11.93 -3.10
CA PRO A 314 11.84 11.86 -3.02
C PRO A 314 12.38 12.04 -1.58
N LEU A 315 11.52 12.44 -0.64
CA LEU A 315 11.86 12.63 0.78
C LEU A 315 11.88 11.32 1.58
N CYS A 316 11.55 10.20 0.93
CA CYS A 316 11.79 8.87 1.43
C CYS A 316 12.60 8.08 0.39
N GLY A 317 13.58 7.31 0.86
CA GLY A 317 14.47 6.53 0.00
C GLY A 317 14.44 5.05 0.37
N TRP A 318 14.32 4.17 -0.60
CA TRP A 318 14.32 2.71 -0.41
C TRP A 318 15.60 2.07 -0.94
N VAL A 319 16.16 1.16 -0.16
CA VAL A 319 17.30 0.31 -0.54
C VAL A 319 17.00 -1.12 -0.11
N GLY A 320 16.87 -2.04 -1.08
CA GLY A 320 16.74 -3.47 -0.77
C GLY A 320 18.00 -4.02 -0.08
N MET A 321 17.83 -5.00 0.81
CA MET A 321 18.96 -5.59 1.54
C MET A 321 20.06 -6.13 0.62
N GLU A 322 19.69 -6.59 -0.58
CA GLU A 322 20.60 -7.07 -1.61
C GLU A 322 21.52 -6.00 -2.19
N LYS A 323 21.13 -4.72 -2.10
CA LYS A 323 21.92 -3.57 -2.58
C LYS A 323 22.50 -2.70 -1.47
N ALA A 324 22.14 -2.97 -0.21
CA ALA A 324 22.56 -2.13 0.91
C ALA A 324 24.09 -2.04 1.03
N TYR A 325 24.80 -3.17 0.86
CA TYR A 325 26.27 -3.20 0.90
C TYR A 325 26.92 -2.49 -0.28
N GLU A 326 26.32 -2.55 -1.47
CA GLU A 326 26.82 -1.84 -2.65
C GLU A 326 26.73 -0.31 -2.46
N ILE A 327 25.60 0.16 -1.93
CA ILE A 327 25.30 1.58 -1.79
C ILE A 327 26.02 2.20 -0.57
N PHE A 328 25.99 1.52 0.59
CA PHE A 328 26.53 2.07 1.84
C PHE A 328 27.91 1.51 2.22
N GLY A 329 28.35 0.39 1.65
CA GLY A 329 29.67 -0.18 1.95
C GLY A 329 30.83 0.81 1.81
N PRO A 330 30.92 1.59 0.71
CA PRO A 330 31.96 2.61 0.55
C PRO A 330 31.96 3.69 1.62
N LEU A 331 30.77 4.13 2.06
CA LEU A 331 30.63 5.14 3.12
C LEU A 331 31.01 4.60 4.49
N LEU A 332 30.76 3.30 4.72
CA LEU A 332 30.98 2.66 6.01
C LEU A 332 32.39 2.05 6.14
N GLY A 333 33.17 2.03 5.07
CA GLY A 333 34.45 1.30 5.03
C GLY A 333 34.27 -0.22 5.16
N ILE A 334 33.07 -0.74 4.82
CA ILE A 334 32.72 -2.16 4.91
C ILE A 334 32.79 -2.74 3.50
N SER A 335 33.75 -3.63 3.26
CA SER A 335 33.74 -4.46 2.06
C SER A 335 32.60 -5.49 2.15
N PRO A 336 31.90 -5.84 1.06
CA PRO A 336 30.97 -6.96 1.09
C PRO A 336 31.73 -8.21 1.54
N ASN A 337 31.43 -8.72 2.74
CA ASN A 337 31.80 -10.08 3.11
C ASN A 337 31.00 -11.00 2.20
N ILE A 338 31.59 -11.37 1.06
CA ILE A 338 31.22 -12.61 0.39
C ILE A 338 31.53 -13.70 1.42
N PRO A 339 30.56 -14.54 1.82
CA PRO A 339 30.88 -15.75 2.57
C PRO A 339 31.68 -16.66 1.62
N THR A 340 32.99 -16.49 1.60
CA THR A 340 33.89 -17.45 0.99
C THR A 340 34.05 -18.60 1.97
N GLU A 341 33.80 -19.80 1.44
CA GLU A 341 34.16 -21.11 1.98
C GLU A 341 33.12 -21.77 2.90
N LEU A 342 32.33 -22.66 2.27
CA LEU A 342 31.86 -23.90 2.88
C LEU A 342 33.07 -24.59 3.57
N PRO A 343 32.91 -25.18 4.76
CA PRO A 343 33.99 -25.94 5.37
C PRO A 343 34.33 -27.12 4.45
N ASN A 344 35.56 -27.17 3.96
CA ASN A 344 36.12 -28.40 3.41
C ASN A 344 36.12 -29.45 4.52
N GLU A 345 35.16 -30.37 4.49
CA GLU A 345 35.30 -31.68 5.11
C GLU A 345 36.38 -32.45 4.34
N GLU A 346 37.64 -32.20 4.66
CA GLU A 346 38.71 -33.14 4.33
C GLU A 346 38.93 -34.08 5.51
N MET A 347 38.49 -35.32 5.27
CA MET A 347 38.98 -36.59 5.80
C MET A 347 40.23 -36.50 6.69
N ASN A 348 40.10 -36.93 7.94
CA ASN A 348 41.14 -37.72 8.58
C ASN A 348 40.51 -39.02 9.05
N VAL A 349 40.70 -40.06 8.25
CA VAL A 349 40.66 -41.45 8.68
C VAL A 349 42.12 -41.85 8.87
N GLU A 350 42.55 -41.95 10.13
CA GLU A 350 43.61 -42.87 10.55
C GLU A 350 43.03 -43.84 11.57
#